data_AF-A0A9P8JLM6-F1
#
_entry.id   AF-A0A9P8JLM6-F1
#
_cell.length_a   1.000
_cell.length_b   1.000
_cell.length_c   1.000
_cell.angle_alpha   90.00
_cell.angle_beta   90.00
_cell.angle_gamma   90.00
#
_symmetry.space_group_name_H-M   'P 1'
#
loop_
_entity.id
_entity.type
_entity.pdbx_description
1 polymer ?
#
loop_
_entity_poly.entity_id
_entity_poly.type
_entity_poly.pdbx_seq_one_letter_code
_entity_poly.pdbx_strand_id
1 'polypeptide(L)'
;MKAFARGATRLRSTSLSAVPPPRASSEYLDEYADTAASILYRSPLPSESGLPVYILNAAAFPDAFEVDYDALLPYVLARLPGEEELIAGEEYEVVFFAGGQPESATSEKKTGPGMGWYLQAYHVLSRAVRKRLQKLYVVHERSWVR
;
A
#
# COMPACT_ATOMS: atom_id res chain seq x y z
N MET A 1 -12.09 23.54 -20.86
CA MET A 1 -11.95 23.90 -19.44
C MET A 1 -13.15 23.35 -18.68
N LYS A 2 -13.01 22.19 -18.01
CA LYS A 2 -14.05 21.64 -17.14
C LYS A 2 -13.64 21.93 -15.69
N ALA A 3 -14.42 22.78 -15.03
CA ALA A 3 -14.31 23.03 -13.61
C ALA A 3 -14.89 21.80 -12.87
N PHE A 4 -14.09 21.14 -12.04
CA PHE A 4 -14.57 20.11 -11.12
C PHE A 4 -14.79 20.71 -9.74
N ALA A 5 -15.98 20.41 -9.22
CA ALA A 5 -16.60 21.07 -8.10
C ALA A 5 -15.97 20.68 -6.76
N ARG A 6 -15.90 21.70 -5.91
CA ARG A 6 -15.78 21.75 -4.44
C ARG A 6 -16.19 20.48 -3.68
N GLY A 7 -15.29 20.07 -2.80
CA GLY A 7 -15.63 19.66 -1.42
C GLY A 7 -16.37 18.33 -1.31
N ALA A 8 -15.63 17.22 -1.44
CA ALA A 8 -16.12 15.93 -1.01
C ALA A 8 -16.18 15.87 0.53
N THR A 9 -17.37 16.13 1.05
CA THR A 9 -17.83 15.72 2.38
C THR A 9 -17.50 14.24 2.56
N ARG A 10 -16.51 13.90 3.39
CA ARG A 10 -16.11 12.51 3.70
C ARG A 10 -17.22 11.80 4.46
N LEU A 11 -18.14 11.19 3.72
CA LEU A 11 -19.16 10.29 4.26
C LEU A 11 -18.53 8.92 4.55
N ARG A 12 -18.39 8.63 5.85
CA ARG A 12 -18.54 7.34 6.54
C ARG A 12 -17.85 6.09 5.96
N SER A 13 -16.88 5.58 6.72
CA SER A 13 -16.84 4.21 7.28
C SER A 13 -17.59 3.11 6.47
N THR A 14 -17.11 2.79 5.29
CA THR A 14 -17.18 1.43 4.76
C THR A 14 -15.97 0.69 5.29
N SER A 15 -16.15 -0.53 5.81
CA SER A 15 -15.03 -1.38 6.22
C SER A 15 -14.09 -1.57 5.02
N LEU A 16 -12.85 -1.09 5.12
CA LEU A 16 -11.82 -1.32 4.11
C LEU A 16 -11.74 -2.83 3.79
N SER A 17 -11.77 -3.17 2.50
CA SER A 17 -11.62 -4.56 2.06
C SER A 17 -10.14 -4.94 2.00
N ALA A 18 -9.82 -6.20 2.32
CA ALA A 18 -8.50 -6.78 2.09
C ALA A 18 -8.37 -7.41 0.69
N VAL A 19 -9.49 -7.63 0.00
CA VAL A 19 -9.56 -8.42 -1.22
C VAL A 19 -10.06 -7.54 -2.37
N PRO A 20 -9.33 -7.45 -3.50
CA PRO A 20 -9.77 -6.67 -4.65
C PRO A 20 -10.96 -7.34 -5.33
N PRO A 21 -11.76 -6.59 -6.10
CA PRO A 21 -12.80 -7.17 -6.95
C PRO A 21 -12.24 -8.29 -7.85
N PRO A 22 -13.03 -9.32 -8.19
CA PRO A 22 -12.61 -10.32 -9.17
C PRO A 22 -12.31 -9.66 -10.52
N ARG A 23 -11.26 -10.11 -11.22
CA ARG A 23 -10.87 -9.55 -12.55
C ARG A 23 -11.96 -9.55 -13.61
N ALA A 24 -12.93 -10.47 -13.50
CA ALA A 24 -14.07 -10.57 -14.42
C ALA A 24 -15.21 -9.59 -14.08
N SER A 25 -15.14 -8.92 -12.93
CA SER A 25 -16.14 -7.94 -12.50
C SER A 25 -15.93 -6.61 -13.21
N SER A 26 -17.02 -5.89 -13.51
CA SER A 26 -16.97 -4.50 -13.98
C SER A 26 -16.42 -3.53 -12.93
N GLU A 27 -16.32 -3.95 -11.68
CA GLU A 27 -15.73 -3.17 -10.58
C GLU A 27 -14.19 -3.28 -10.51
N TYR A 28 -13.60 -4.18 -11.30
CA TYR A 28 -12.14 -4.30 -11.38
C TYR A 28 -11.54 -3.15 -12.19
N LEU A 29 -10.53 -2.50 -11.63
CA LEU A 29 -9.85 -1.36 -12.24
C LEU A 29 -8.41 -1.76 -12.57
N ASP A 30 -8.12 -1.96 -13.85
CA ASP A 30 -6.77 -2.30 -14.32
C ASP A 30 -5.74 -1.24 -13.93
N GLU A 31 -6.11 0.04 -13.99
CA GLU A 31 -5.25 1.16 -13.57
C GLU A 31 -4.82 1.05 -12.11
N TYR A 32 -5.68 0.52 -11.24
CA TYR A 32 -5.36 0.31 -9.82
C TYR A 32 -4.48 -0.93 -9.63
N ALA A 33 -4.66 -1.97 -10.45
CA ALA A 33 -3.78 -3.13 -10.46
C ALA A 33 -2.36 -2.77 -10.91
N ASP A 34 -2.23 -1.95 -11.96
CA ASP A 34 -0.96 -1.44 -12.47
C ASP A 34 -0.27 -0.51 -11.46
N THR A 35 -1.05 0.40 -10.86
CA THR A 35 -0.56 1.27 -9.78
C THR A 35 -0.10 0.45 -8.57
N ALA A 36 -0.88 -0.54 -8.14
CA ALA A 36 -0.49 -1.44 -7.06
C ALA A 36 0.80 -2.22 -7.39
N ALA A 37 1.03 -2.54 -8.66
CA ALA A 37 2.24 -3.24 -9.11
C ALA A 37 3.52 -2.40 -9.00
N SER A 38 3.41 -1.07 -9.08
CA SER A 38 4.54 -0.17 -8.84
C SER A 38 4.73 0.18 -7.36
N ILE A 39 3.65 0.16 -6.56
CA ILE A 39 3.68 0.41 -5.10
C ILE A 39 4.32 -0.76 -4.35
N LEU A 40 3.84 -1.98 -4.55
CA LEU A 40 4.32 -3.16 -3.84
C LEU A 40 4.72 -4.20 -4.88
N TYR A 41 5.86 -4.85 -4.77
CA TYR A 41 6.20 -5.94 -5.70
C TYR A 41 7.19 -6.92 -5.09
N ARG A 42 7.15 -8.17 -5.54
CA ARG A 42 8.12 -9.17 -5.12
C ARG A 42 9.46 -8.91 -5.81
N SER A 43 10.53 -8.88 -5.03
CA SER A 43 11.90 -8.87 -5.53
C SER A 43 12.17 -10.17 -6.31
N PRO A 44 12.88 -10.10 -7.46
CA PRO A 44 13.32 -11.30 -8.17
C PRO A 44 14.38 -12.09 -7.38
N LEU A 45 15.04 -11.46 -6.41
CA LEU A 45 16.05 -12.07 -5.55
C LEU A 45 15.49 -12.29 -4.13
N PRO A 46 15.73 -13.47 -3.52
CA PRO A 46 15.39 -13.71 -2.13
C PRO A 46 16.35 -12.97 -1.18
N SER A 47 16.04 -12.97 0.11
CA SER A 47 16.94 -12.48 1.15
C SER A 47 18.13 -13.41 1.35
N GLU A 48 19.12 -12.98 2.13
CA GLU A 48 20.25 -13.84 2.55
C GLU A 48 19.78 -15.13 3.24
N SER A 49 18.64 -15.09 3.93
CA SER A 49 18.02 -16.25 4.59
C SER A 49 17.20 -17.12 3.62
N GLY A 50 17.15 -16.78 2.33
CA GLY A 50 16.35 -17.47 1.32
C GLY A 50 14.87 -17.09 1.32
N LEU A 51 14.44 -16.07 2.07
CA LEU A 51 13.04 -15.68 2.16
C LEU A 51 12.59 -14.83 0.97
N PRO A 52 11.33 -14.93 0.52
CA PRO A 52 10.73 -13.94 -0.38
C PRO A 52 10.84 -12.52 0.17
N VAL A 53 11.35 -11.61 -0.65
CA VAL A 53 11.45 -10.18 -0.32
C VAL A 53 10.42 -9.40 -1.10
N TYR A 54 9.67 -8.55 -0.42
CA TYR A 54 8.70 -7.63 -1.03
C TYR A 54 9.21 -6.19 -0.90
N ILE A 55 9.11 -5.45 -1.99
CA ILE A 55 9.52 -4.05 -2.07
C ILE A 55 8.27 -3.17 -1.96
N LEU A 56 8.22 -2.31 -0.96
CA LEU A 56 7.22 -1.26 -0.83
C LEU A 56 7.86 0.08 -1.20
N ASN A 57 7.39 0.70 -2.28
CA ASN A 57 7.91 1.96 -2.80
C ASN A 57 6.98 3.14 -2.46
N ALA A 58 7.38 3.98 -1.50
CA ALA A 58 6.60 5.15 -1.13
C ALA A 58 6.44 6.17 -2.27
N ALA A 59 7.40 6.25 -3.19
CA ALA A 59 7.37 7.21 -4.29
C ALA A 59 6.39 6.84 -5.41
N ALA A 60 5.92 5.59 -5.44
CA ALA A 60 4.93 5.11 -6.40
C ALA A 60 3.48 5.36 -5.96
N PHE A 61 3.25 5.87 -4.75
CA PHE A 61 1.90 6.24 -4.33
C PHE A 61 1.40 7.46 -5.12
N PRO A 62 0.15 7.40 -5.64
CA PRO A 62 -0.46 8.52 -6.35
C PRO A 62 -0.85 9.64 -5.38
N ASP A 63 -1.25 10.79 -5.91
CA ASP A 63 -1.84 11.84 -5.08
C ASP A 63 -3.21 11.38 -4.54
N ALA A 64 -3.41 11.45 -3.22
CA ALA A 64 -4.65 11.14 -2.52
C ALA A 64 -5.82 12.07 -2.87
N PHE A 65 -5.57 13.19 -3.57
CA PHE A 65 -6.62 14.00 -4.18
C PHE A 65 -7.08 13.48 -5.55
N GLU A 66 -6.31 12.61 -6.20
CA GLU A 66 -6.59 12.07 -7.53
C GLU A 66 -7.13 10.64 -7.48
N VAL A 67 -6.70 9.84 -6.50
CA VAL A 67 -7.03 8.41 -6.40
C VAL A 67 -7.78 8.08 -5.11
N ASP A 68 -8.79 7.21 -5.23
CA ASP A 68 -9.47 6.62 -4.07
C ASP A 68 -8.60 5.53 -3.44
N TYR A 69 -7.97 5.87 -2.31
CA TYR A 69 -7.11 4.97 -1.55
C TYR A 69 -7.85 3.75 -0.96
N ASP A 70 -9.13 3.88 -0.63
CA ASP A 70 -9.92 2.78 -0.06
C ASP A 70 -10.15 1.69 -1.12
N ALA A 71 -10.35 2.11 -2.38
CA ALA A 71 -10.48 1.23 -3.52
C ALA A 71 -9.13 0.73 -4.06
N LEU A 72 -8.03 1.47 -3.88
CA LEU A 72 -6.67 1.04 -4.27
C LEU A 72 -6.07 0.00 -3.30
N LEU A 73 -6.29 0.16 -2.00
CA LEU A 73 -5.67 -0.65 -0.95
C LEU A 73 -5.80 -2.18 -1.19
N PRO A 74 -6.97 -2.74 -1.54
CA PRO A 74 -7.10 -4.18 -1.78
C PRO A 74 -6.17 -4.69 -2.90
N TYR A 75 -5.93 -3.89 -3.93
CA TYR A 75 -5.01 -4.25 -5.02
C TYR A 75 -3.57 -4.30 -4.55
N VAL A 76 -3.18 -3.38 -3.67
CA VAL A 76 -1.84 -3.38 -3.05
C VAL A 76 -1.69 -4.60 -2.14
N LEU A 77 -2.67 -4.87 -1.28
CA LEU A 77 -2.62 -5.99 -0.33
C LEU A 77 -2.62 -7.36 -1.00
N ALA A 78 -3.31 -7.52 -2.13
CA ALA A 78 -3.32 -8.75 -2.92
C ALA A 78 -1.96 -9.15 -3.49
N ARG A 79 -0.93 -8.30 -3.35
CA ARG A 79 0.44 -8.57 -3.81
C ARG A 79 1.34 -9.12 -2.72
N LEU A 80 0.88 -9.16 -1.47
CA LEU A 80 1.55 -9.88 -0.39
C LEU A 80 1.37 -11.40 -0.57
N PRO A 81 2.15 -12.23 0.15
CA PRO A 81 1.95 -13.68 0.13
C PRO A 81 0.50 -14.07 0.44
N GLY A 82 0.05 -15.15 -0.19
CA GLY A 82 -1.30 -15.66 0.01
C GLY A 82 -1.52 -16.12 1.46
N GLU A 83 -2.75 -16.03 1.94
CA GLU A 83 -3.06 -16.45 3.33
C GLU A 83 -2.74 -17.94 3.56
N GLU A 84 -2.97 -18.78 2.55
CA GLU A 84 -2.65 -20.22 2.60
C GLU A 84 -1.14 -20.47 2.75
N GLU A 85 -0.30 -19.76 2.00
CA GLU A 85 1.17 -19.83 2.08
C GLU A 85 1.65 -19.45 3.49
N LEU A 86 1.11 -18.36 4.03
CA LEU A 86 1.46 -17.86 5.37
C LEU A 86 1.00 -18.79 6.49
N ILE A 87 -0.15 -19.46 6.32
CA ILE A 87 -0.63 -20.48 7.25
C ILE A 87 0.24 -21.74 7.18
N ALA A 88 0.67 -22.14 5.97
CA ALA A 88 1.57 -23.27 5.74
C ALA A 88 2.97 -23.08 6.34
N GLY A 89 3.32 -21.84 6.72
CA GLY A 89 4.57 -21.53 7.40
C GLY A 89 5.51 -20.66 6.59
N GLU A 90 5.10 -20.18 5.42
CA GLU A 90 5.91 -19.24 4.66
C GLU A 90 6.11 -17.93 5.44
N GLU A 91 7.33 -17.44 5.35
CA GLU A 91 7.80 -16.22 5.97
C GLU A 91 8.35 -15.31 4.90
N TYR A 92 8.32 -14.01 5.15
CA TYR A 92 8.74 -13.04 4.16
C TYR A 92 9.38 -11.82 4.81
N GLU A 93 10.11 -11.07 4.01
CA GLU A 93 10.74 -9.81 4.41
C GLU A 93 10.20 -8.68 3.53
N VAL A 94 10.23 -7.45 4.06
CA VAL A 94 9.83 -6.25 3.33
C VAL A 94 10.95 -5.22 3.34
N VAL A 95 11.25 -4.65 2.18
CA VAL A 95 12.07 -3.44 2.05
C VAL A 95 11.14 -2.28 1.72
N PHE A 96 11.07 -1.31 2.64
CA PHE A 96 10.31 -0.09 2.48
C PHE A 96 11.22 1.06 2.07
N PHE A 97 11.08 1.53 0.83
CA PHE A 97 11.68 2.76 0.35
C PHE A 97 10.84 3.95 0.81
N ALA A 98 11.18 4.53 1.96
CA ALA A 98 10.47 5.62 2.62
C ALA A 98 10.76 7.01 2.00
N GLY A 99 11.64 7.08 1.00
CA GLY A 99 12.04 8.32 0.34
C GLY A 99 11.00 8.92 -0.61
N GLY A 100 9.71 8.89 -0.26
CA GLY A 100 8.54 9.27 -1.08
C GLY A 100 8.53 10.71 -1.61
N GLN A 101 7.37 11.24 -1.99
CA GLN A 101 7.30 12.56 -2.64
C GLN A 101 7.88 13.70 -1.77
N PRO A 102 8.77 14.58 -2.29
CA PRO A 102 9.42 15.65 -1.53
C PRO A 102 8.41 16.56 -0.82
N GLU A 103 8.58 16.76 0.49
CA GLU A 103 8.00 17.92 1.17
C GLU A 103 8.80 19.16 0.74
N SER A 104 8.48 19.71 -0.43
CA SER A 104 9.04 21.02 -0.81
C SER A 104 8.54 22.07 0.18
N ALA A 105 9.39 23.02 0.56
CA ALA A 105 8.98 24.20 1.36
C ALA A 105 7.88 25.06 0.70
N THR A 106 7.53 24.76 -0.56
CA THR A 106 6.45 25.34 -1.36
C THR A 106 5.29 24.37 -1.63
N SER A 107 5.38 23.11 -1.20
CA SER A 107 4.33 22.10 -1.37
C SER A 107 3.41 22.12 -0.14
N GLU A 108 2.37 22.95 -0.19
CA GLU A 108 1.37 23.09 0.89
C GLU A 108 0.50 21.84 1.15
N LYS A 109 0.71 20.72 0.44
CA LYS A 109 -0.18 19.56 0.49
C LYS A 109 0.56 18.27 0.80
N LYS A 110 0.18 17.65 1.93
CA LYS A 110 0.36 16.22 2.17
C LYS A 110 -0.41 15.47 1.08
N THR A 111 0.32 14.77 0.22
CA THR A 111 -0.20 14.02 -0.94
C THR A 111 -0.68 12.61 -0.57
N GLY A 112 -0.42 12.14 0.65
CA GLY A 112 -0.86 10.84 1.13
C GLY A 112 -2.16 10.87 1.95
N PRO A 113 -2.74 9.70 2.24
CA PRO A 113 -3.90 9.59 3.11
C PRO A 113 -3.55 10.03 4.54
N GLY A 114 -4.57 10.40 5.33
CA GLY A 114 -4.37 10.85 6.71
C GLY A 114 -3.93 9.73 7.65
N MET A 115 -3.35 10.06 8.82
CA MET A 115 -2.87 9.08 9.82
C MET A 115 -3.92 8.01 10.19
N GLY A 116 -5.18 8.42 10.36
CA GLY A 116 -6.28 7.50 10.68
C GLY A 116 -6.51 6.41 9.63
N TRP A 117 -6.24 6.72 8.36
CA TRP A 117 -6.37 5.77 7.26
C TRP A 117 -5.31 4.66 7.35
N TYR A 118 -4.05 5.00 7.68
CA TYR A 118 -3.00 4.00 7.87
C TYR A 118 -3.32 3.06 9.03
N LEU A 119 -3.88 3.58 10.12
CA LEU A 119 -4.36 2.75 11.22
C LEU A 119 -5.47 1.81 10.75
N GLN A 120 -6.43 2.28 9.94
CA GLN A 120 -7.48 1.42 9.40
C GLN A 120 -6.90 0.34 8.48
N ALA A 121 -6.00 0.69 7.55
CA ALA A 121 -5.32 -0.25 6.67
C ALA A 121 -4.54 -1.33 7.44
N TYR A 122 -3.89 -0.97 8.55
CA TYR A 122 -3.21 -1.95 9.42
C TYR A 122 -4.18 -2.99 10.01
N HIS A 123 -5.41 -2.60 10.35
CA HIS A 123 -6.40 -3.52 10.89
C HIS A 123 -6.98 -4.47 9.83
N VAL A 124 -6.94 -4.09 8.55
CA VAL A 124 -7.36 -4.92 7.42
C VAL A 124 -6.38 -6.07 7.16
N LEU A 125 -5.10 -5.89 7.48
CA LEU A 125 -4.10 -6.94 7.32
C LEU A 125 -4.49 -8.19 8.13
N SER A 126 -4.40 -9.37 7.53
CA SER A 126 -4.64 -10.61 8.25
C SER A 126 -3.63 -10.79 9.39
N ARG A 127 -3.98 -11.61 10.38
CA ARG A 127 -3.06 -11.94 11.47
C ARG A 127 -1.81 -12.65 10.93
N ALA A 128 -1.98 -13.51 9.94
CA ALA A 128 -0.88 -14.26 9.33
C ALA A 128 0.14 -13.32 8.67
N VAL A 129 -0.34 -12.37 7.86
CA VAL A 129 0.49 -11.31 7.24
C VAL A 129 1.31 -10.57 8.31
N ARG A 130 0.65 -10.11 9.38
CA ARG A 130 1.32 -9.37 10.46
C ARG A 130 2.32 -10.20 11.27
N LYS A 131 2.13 -11.52 11.36
CA LYS A 131 2.95 -12.41 12.22
C LYS A 131 4.08 -13.12 11.48
N ARG A 132 4.00 -13.26 10.16
CA ARG A 132 4.99 -13.95 9.32
C ARG A 132 6.02 -13.01 8.68
N LEU A 133 5.88 -11.70 8.87
CA LEU A 133 6.89 -10.72 8.52
C LEU A 133 8.11 -10.87 9.44
N GLN A 134 9.23 -11.32 8.90
CA GLN A 134 10.46 -11.53 9.66
C GLN A 134 11.25 -10.25 9.86
N LYS A 135 11.38 -9.45 8.80
CA LYS A 135 12.16 -8.20 8.82
C LYS A 135 11.47 -7.13 7.97
N LEU A 136 11.46 -5.91 8.51
CA LEU A 136 11.09 -4.70 7.79
C LEU A 136 12.33 -3.81 7.72
N TYR A 137 12.92 -3.73 6.53
CA TYR A 137 14.02 -2.81 6.24
C TYR A 137 13.42 -1.47 5.82
N VAL A 138 13.85 -0.37 6.42
CA VAL A 138 13.43 0.96 5.97
C VAL A 138 14.61 1.73 5.42
N VAL A 139 14.43 2.28 4.22
CA VAL A 139 15.49 2.88 3.41
C VAL A 139 15.09 4.31 3.04
N HIS A 140 16.06 5.23 3.04
CA HIS A 140 15.85 6.65 2.74
C HIS A 140 14.83 7.34 3.66
N GLU A 141 14.91 7.05 4.95
CA GLU A 141 14.14 7.79 5.97
C GLU A 141 14.44 9.29 5.89
N ARG A 142 13.38 10.10 5.81
CA ARG A 142 13.49 11.55 5.59
C ARG A 142 13.50 12.38 6.85
N SER A 143 13.10 11.78 7.95
CA SER A 143 13.09 12.38 9.28
C SER A 143 13.61 11.33 10.24
N TRP A 144 14.61 11.71 11.05
CA TRP A 144 15.17 10.90 12.12
C TRP A 144 14.05 10.17 12.89
N VAL A 145 13.91 8.86 12.66
CA VAL A 145 13.02 8.02 13.45
C VAL A 145 13.67 7.87 14.83
N ARG A 146 13.03 8.44 15.85
CA ARG A 146 13.41 8.26 17.27
C ARG A 146 12.54 7.19 17.91
#